data_AF-A0A2E1VVJ9-F1
#
_entry.id   AF-A0A2E1VVJ9-F1
#
_cell.length_a   1.000
_cell.length_b   1.000
_cell.length_c   1.000
_cell.angle_alpha   90.00
_cell.angle_beta   90.00
_cell.angle_gamma   90.00
#
_symmetry.space_group_name_H-M   'P 1'
#
loop_
_entity.id
_entity.type
_entity.pdbx_description
1 polymer ?
#
loop_
_entity_poly.entity_id
_entity_poly.type
_entity_poly.pdbx_seq_one_letter_code
_entity_poly.pdbx_strand_id
1 'polypeptide(L)'
;EALATELARQAGKEVAIREQHTLQSDRAGSAWCFEDSSSLDLVLDGRKLVGSAARRRGGWILFHGSLVVEAPAETPGIAAWGREPDRDALCTALGEALGYEFATGDWAAEEQAEAARVAGRHAQPAFIARR
;
A
#
# COMPACT_ATOMS: atom_id res chain seq x y z
N GLU A 1 9.14 -2.98 8.15
CA GLU A 1 9.77 -4.29 8.39
C GLU A 1 8.73 -5.38 8.64
N ALA A 2 7.87 -5.29 9.67
CA ALA A 2 6.90 -6.34 10.01
C ALA A 2 6.05 -6.88 8.83
N LEU A 3 5.45 -5.99 8.02
CA LEU A 3 4.68 -6.41 6.84
C LEU A 3 5.55 -7.14 5.79
N ALA A 4 6.81 -6.72 5.62
CA ALA A 4 7.72 -7.37 4.68
C ALA A 4 8.05 -8.79 5.16
N THR A 5 8.34 -8.96 6.46
CA THR A 5 8.58 -10.26 7.09
C THR A 5 7.39 -11.19 6.94
N GLU A 6 6.18 -10.71 7.21
CA GLU A 6 4.98 -11.53 7.11
C GLU A 6 4.66 -11.91 5.66
N LEU A 7 4.79 -10.95 4.71
CA LEU A 7 4.69 -11.27 3.30
C LEU A 7 5.76 -12.27 2.86
N ALA A 8 7.02 -12.14 3.32
CA ALA A 8 8.06 -13.10 2.99
C ALA A 8 7.70 -14.52 3.48
N ARG A 9 7.18 -14.62 4.71
CA ARG A 9 6.69 -15.87 5.29
C ARG A 9 5.57 -16.49 4.47
N GLN A 10 4.56 -15.69 4.09
CA GLN A 10 3.45 -16.15 3.26
C GLN A 10 3.93 -16.58 1.87
N ALA A 11 4.90 -15.87 1.29
CA ALA A 11 5.43 -16.11 -0.04
C ALA A 11 6.29 -17.37 -0.15
N GLY A 12 6.98 -17.74 0.94
CA GLY A 12 8.13 -18.63 0.87
C GLY A 12 9.27 -18.04 0.03
N LYS A 13 9.30 -16.71 -0.12
CA LYS A 13 10.26 -15.94 -0.90
C LYS A 13 10.66 -14.70 -0.11
N GLU A 14 11.81 -14.13 -0.44
CA GLU A 14 12.22 -12.86 0.13
C GLU A 14 11.29 -11.73 -0.31
N VAL A 15 10.79 -10.98 0.68
CA VAL A 15 10.15 -9.68 0.50
C VAL A 15 10.90 -8.70 1.39
N ALA A 16 11.44 -7.65 0.79
CA ALA A 16 12.31 -6.70 1.49
C ALA A 16 11.83 -5.26 1.29
N ILE A 17 12.34 -4.35 2.10
CA ILE A 17 12.25 -2.91 1.82
C ILE A 17 13.27 -2.61 0.72
N ARG A 18 12.92 -1.77 -0.26
CA ARG A 18 13.80 -1.41 -1.37
C ARG A 18 15.11 -0.79 -0.93
N GLU A 19 15.06 0.11 0.06
CA GLU A 19 16.18 0.93 0.49
C GLU A 19 16.83 1.70 -0.67
N GLN A 20 18.11 1.49 -0.95
CA GLN A 20 18.87 2.18 -2.00
C GLN A 20 19.02 1.33 -3.28
N HIS A 21 18.35 0.18 -3.37
CA HIS A 21 18.47 -0.71 -4.53
C HIS A 21 17.65 -0.19 -5.72
N THR A 22 18.23 -0.25 -6.92
CA THR A 22 17.51 -0.01 -8.17
C THR A 22 16.64 -1.21 -8.50
N LEU A 23 15.38 -0.98 -8.87
CA LEU A 23 14.45 -2.05 -9.23
C LEU A 23 14.38 -2.26 -10.74
N GLN A 24 14.15 -3.51 -11.15
CA GLN A 24 13.89 -3.86 -12.55
C GLN A 24 12.62 -3.20 -13.09
N SER A 25 11.70 -2.85 -12.19
CA SER A 25 10.45 -2.17 -12.51
C SER A 25 10.57 -0.63 -12.58
N ASP A 26 11.72 -0.06 -12.19
CA ASP A 26 11.90 1.40 -12.20
C ASP A 26 12.01 1.91 -13.65
N ARG A 27 11.24 2.95 -13.98
CA ARG A 27 11.25 3.61 -15.28
C ARG A 27 11.30 5.12 -15.09
N ALA A 28 12.43 5.71 -15.44
CA ALA A 28 12.66 7.14 -15.33
C ALA A 28 11.57 7.93 -16.09
N GLY A 29 10.92 8.86 -15.39
CA GLY A 29 9.88 9.72 -15.96
C GLY A 29 8.52 9.04 -16.17
N SER A 30 8.30 7.83 -15.63
CA SER A 30 6.97 7.22 -15.66
C SER A 30 5.96 8.05 -14.87
N ALA A 31 4.71 8.07 -15.35
CA ALA A 31 3.59 8.64 -14.62
C ALA A 31 3.00 7.66 -13.59
N TRP A 32 3.46 6.41 -13.59
CA TRP A 32 2.94 5.35 -12.73
C TRP A 32 3.76 5.22 -11.46
N CYS A 33 3.10 5.39 -10.30
CA CYS A 33 3.77 5.28 -8.99
C CYS A 33 4.46 3.93 -8.77
N PHE A 34 4.05 2.85 -9.44
CA PHE A 34 4.69 1.54 -9.31
C PHE A 34 5.95 1.36 -10.18
N GLU A 35 6.19 2.27 -11.13
CA GLU A 35 7.42 2.35 -11.92
C GLU A 35 8.35 3.47 -11.44
N ASP A 36 7.95 4.24 -10.41
CA ASP A 36 8.76 5.26 -9.74
C ASP A 36 8.86 4.91 -8.24
N SER A 37 9.79 4.02 -7.90
CA SER A 37 9.90 3.50 -6.53
C SER A 37 10.55 4.49 -5.55
N SER A 38 10.10 4.43 -4.30
CA SER A 38 10.68 5.09 -3.12
C SER A 38 11.50 4.10 -2.30
N SER A 39 12.41 4.58 -1.46
CA SER A 39 13.25 3.72 -0.61
C SER A 39 12.47 2.89 0.43
N LEU A 40 11.20 3.22 0.66
CA LEU A 40 10.34 2.54 1.65
C LEU A 40 9.41 1.51 1.02
N ASP A 41 9.41 1.37 -0.30
CA ASP A 41 8.55 0.40 -0.98
C ASP A 41 8.97 -1.03 -0.68
N LEU A 42 8.01 -1.95 -0.67
CA LEU A 42 8.32 -3.38 -0.55
C LEU A 42 8.55 -3.99 -1.92
N VAL A 43 9.53 -4.88 -1.99
CA VAL A 43 10.05 -5.45 -3.23
C VAL A 43 9.97 -6.96 -3.19
N LEU A 44 9.71 -7.56 -4.35
CA LEU A 44 9.71 -9.01 -4.57
C LEU A 44 10.38 -9.27 -5.92
N ASP A 45 11.32 -10.21 -5.96
CA ASP A 45 12.06 -10.59 -7.16
C ASP A 45 12.66 -9.37 -7.91
N GLY A 46 13.15 -8.38 -7.16
CA GLY A 46 13.78 -7.15 -7.69
C GLY A 46 12.82 -6.14 -8.32
N ARG A 47 11.52 -6.25 -8.04
CA ARG A 47 10.45 -5.40 -8.58
C ARG A 47 9.56 -4.87 -7.46
N LYS A 48 8.94 -3.71 -7.67
CA LYS A 48 8.05 -3.10 -6.67
C LYS A 48 6.77 -3.91 -6.50
N LEU A 49 6.46 -4.29 -5.26
CA LEU A 49 5.30 -5.09 -4.87
C LEU A 49 4.27 -4.28 -4.06
N VAL A 50 4.75 -3.49 -3.10
CA VAL A 50 3.90 -2.62 -2.27
C VAL A 50 4.37 -1.19 -2.39
N GLY A 51 3.45 -0.30 -2.79
CA GLY A 51 3.61 1.15 -2.69
C GLY A 51 2.85 1.70 -1.49
N SER A 52 3.38 2.75 -0.85
CA SER A 52 2.71 3.44 0.25
C SER A 52 2.70 4.95 0.09
N ALA A 53 1.77 5.60 0.80
CA ALA A 53 1.65 7.03 0.90
C ALA A 53 1.17 7.42 2.30
N ALA A 54 1.53 8.63 2.72
CA ALA A 54 1.19 9.14 4.03
C ALA A 54 0.73 10.60 3.97
N ARG A 55 -0.25 10.94 4.80
CA ARG A 55 -0.67 12.33 5.03
C ARG A 55 -0.70 12.62 6.52
N ARG A 56 -0.15 13.77 6.92
CA ARG A 56 -0.14 14.23 8.31
C ARG A 56 -0.97 15.49 8.45
N ARG A 57 -1.83 15.58 9.47
CA ARG A 57 -2.63 16.77 9.75
C ARG A 57 -3.06 16.81 11.21
N GLY A 58 -2.79 17.93 11.89
CA GLY A 58 -3.32 18.19 13.24
C GLY A 58 -2.95 17.12 14.28
N GLY A 59 -1.71 16.61 14.24
CA GLY A 59 -1.26 15.53 15.12
C GLY A 59 -1.61 14.11 14.63
N TRP A 60 -2.43 13.97 13.59
CA TRP A 60 -2.84 12.68 13.02
C TRP A 60 -2.00 12.29 11.80
N ILE A 61 -1.90 10.98 11.58
CA ILE A 61 -1.26 10.37 10.40
C ILE A 61 -2.26 9.42 9.76
N LEU A 62 -2.52 9.60 8.47
CA LEU A 62 -3.11 8.59 7.60
C LEU A 62 -1.99 7.93 6.81
N PHE A 63 -1.77 6.64 7.03
CA PHE A 63 -0.85 5.82 6.24
C PHE A 63 -1.67 4.81 5.44
N HIS A 64 -1.45 4.73 4.13
CA HIS A 64 -2.14 3.78 3.26
C HIS A 64 -1.20 3.27 2.18
N GLY A 65 -1.55 2.16 1.55
CA GLY A 65 -0.76 1.57 0.49
C GLY A 65 -1.55 0.57 -0.33
N SER A 66 -0.88 -0.01 -1.32
CA SER A 66 -1.46 -1.01 -2.22
C SER A 66 -0.48 -2.16 -2.39
N LEU A 67 -0.94 -3.39 -2.13
CA LEU A 67 -0.28 -4.63 -2.49
C LEU A 67 -0.80 -5.07 -3.86
N VAL A 68 0.11 -5.28 -4.82
CA VAL A 68 -0.27 -5.73 -6.16
C VAL A 68 -0.56 -7.23 -6.12
N VAL A 69 -1.85 -7.60 -6.22
CA VAL A 69 -2.25 -9.01 -6.30
C VAL A 69 -1.99 -9.57 -7.70
N GLU A 70 -2.44 -8.86 -8.73
CA GLU A 70 -2.21 -9.21 -10.13
C GLU A 70 -1.53 -8.04 -10.85
N ALA A 71 -0.59 -8.33 -11.76
CA ALA A 71 0.13 -7.30 -12.50
C ALA A 71 -0.85 -6.55 -13.43
N PRO A 72 -0.95 -5.21 -13.34
CA PRO A 72 -1.76 -4.42 -14.26
C PRO A 72 -1.21 -4.46 -15.68
N ALA A 73 -2.08 -4.36 -16.68
CA ALA A 73 -1.70 -4.36 -18.09
C ALA A 73 -0.83 -3.14 -18.46
N GLU A 74 -1.03 -2.01 -17.77
CA GLU A 74 -0.31 -0.75 -17.97
C GLU A 74 1.12 -0.79 -17.44
N THR A 75 1.39 -1.64 -16.44
CA THR A 75 2.69 -1.74 -15.75
C THR A 75 3.12 -3.20 -15.58
N PRO A 76 3.23 -4.00 -16.66
CA PRO A 76 3.44 -5.45 -16.57
C PRO A 76 4.82 -5.85 -16.02
N GLY A 77 5.73 -4.88 -15.86
CA GLY A 77 7.08 -5.09 -15.32
C GLY A 77 7.15 -5.08 -13.79
N ILE A 78 6.08 -4.73 -13.08
CA ILE A 78 6.05 -4.67 -11.61
C ILE A 78 5.89 -6.07 -11.01
N ALA A 79 6.06 -6.22 -9.69
CA ALA A 79 5.81 -7.50 -9.04
C ALA A 79 4.31 -7.77 -8.91
N ALA A 80 3.93 -9.04 -8.87
CA ALA A 80 2.58 -9.47 -8.55
C ALA A 80 2.65 -10.54 -7.46
N TRP A 81 1.79 -10.40 -6.46
CA TRP A 81 1.68 -11.32 -5.34
C TRP A 81 1.07 -12.67 -5.75
N GLY A 82 0.15 -12.65 -6.72
CA GLY A 82 -0.41 -13.81 -7.42
C GLY A 82 -1.54 -14.54 -6.69
N ARG A 83 -1.95 -14.10 -5.50
CA ARG A 83 -3.05 -14.69 -4.72
C ARG A 83 -3.59 -13.70 -3.70
N GLU A 84 -4.71 -13.98 -3.05
CA GLU A 84 -5.13 -13.19 -1.89
C GLU A 84 -4.13 -13.39 -0.73
N PRO A 85 -3.62 -12.33 -0.08
CA PRO A 85 -2.80 -12.48 1.11
C PRO A 85 -3.63 -12.95 2.32
N ASP A 86 -2.98 -13.60 3.29
CA ASP A 86 -3.58 -13.81 4.60
C ASP A 86 -3.61 -12.47 5.35
N ARG A 87 -4.78 -11.83 5.32
CA ARG A 87 -5.02 -10.49 5.89
C ARG A 87 -4.98 -10.50 7.41
N ASP A 88 -5.41 -11.58 8.05
CA ASP A 88 -5.46 -11.67 9.51
C ASP A 88 -4.05 -11.79 10.08
N ALA A 89 -3.19 -12.57 9.41
CA ALA A 89 -1.76 -12.63 9.76
C ALA A 89 -1.05 -11.28 9.54
N LEU A 90 -1.35 -10.57 8.46
CA LEU A 90 -0.81 -9.21 8.22
C LEU A 90 -1.29 -8.20 9.28
N CYS A 91 -2.56 -8.27 9.67
CA CYS A 91 -3.14 -7.45 10.72
C CYS A 91 -2.44 -7.71 12.06
N THR A 92 -2.24 -8.98 12.40
CA THR A 92 -1.55 -9.42 13.62
C THR A 92 -0.10 -8.91 13.64
N ALA A 93 0.66 -9.12 12.56
CA ALA A 93 2.06 -8.67 12.46
C ALA A 93 2.18 -7.14 12.56
N LEU A 94 1.25 -6.38 11.99
CA LEU A 94 1.22 -4.93 12.12
C LEU A 94 0.87 -4.50 13.54
N GLY A 95 -0.12 -5.15 14.17
CA GLY A 95 -0.52 -4.87 15.55
C GLY A 95 0.63 -5.07 16.52
N GLU A 96 1.27 -6.24 16.47
CA GLU A 96 2.45 -6.56 17.29
C GLU A 96 3.57 -5.53 17.14
N ALA A 97 3.90 -5.14 15.90
CA ALA A 97 4.95 -4.17 15.62
C ALA A 97 4.64 -2.76 16.14
N LEU A 98 3.36 -2.40 16.24
CA LEU A 98 2.92 -1.10 16.74
C LEU A 98 2.56 -1.11 18.23
N GLY A 99 2.53 -2.29 18.88
CA GLY A 99 2.05 -2.45 20.25
C GLY A 99 0.53 -2.28 20.38
N TYR A 100 -0.22 -2.62 19.34
CA TYR A 100 -1.68 -2.58 19.32
C TYR A 100 -2.28 -3.97 19.11
N GLU A 101 -3.47 -4.18 19.68
CA GLU A 101 -4.33 -5.29 19.35
C GLU A 101 -5.47 -4.74 18.47
N PHE A 102 -5.50 -5.15 17.20
CA PHE A 102 -6.58 -4.77 16.30
C PHE A 102 -7.78 -5.69 16.51
N ALA A 103 -8.97 -5.10 16.56
CA ALA A 103 -10.23 -5.81 16.60
C ALA A 103 -11.11 -5.36 15.43
N THR A 104 -11.95 -6.26 14.95
CA THR A 104 -13.02 -5.90 14.01
C THR A 104 -13.93 -4.87 14.66
N GLY A 105 -14.17 -3.76 13.97
CA GLY A 105 -15.09 -2.72 14.38
C GLY A 105 -15.99 -2.29 13.24
N ASP A 106 -17.14 -1.74 13.60
CA ASP A 106 -18.05 -1.08 12.67
C ASP A 106 -17.76 0.42 12.63
N TRP A 107 -18.08 1.05 11.49
CA TRP A 107 -17.97 2.49 11.33
C TRP A 107 -19.02 3.20 12.19
N ALA A 108 -18.59 4.18 12.99
CA ALA A 108 -19.51 5.04 13.74
C ALA A 108 -20.36 5.90 12.79
N ALA A 109 -21.55 6.32 13.23
CA ALA A 109 -22.47 7.11 12.41
C ALA A 109 -21.82 8.43 11.94
N GLU A 110 -20.99 9.05 12.78
CA GLU A 110 -20.23 10.25 12.47
C GLU A 110 -19.20 10.02 11.36
N GLU A 111 -18.51 8.87 11.38
CA GLU A 111 -17.53 8.51 10.36
C GLU A 111 -18.20 8.23 9.02
N GLN A 112 -19.35 7.54 9.03
CA GLN A 112 -20.15 7.29 7.83
C GLN A 112 -20.66 8.60 7.21
N ALA A 113 -21.15 9.53 8.04
CA ALA A 113 -21.62 10.84 7.59
C ALA A 113 -20.48 11.67 6.98
N GLU A 114 -19.29 11.67 7.60
CA GLU A 114 -18.12 12.36 7.07
C GLU A 114 -17.62 11.71 5.77
N ALA A 115 -17.58 10.37 5.70
CA ALA A 115 -17.22 9.65 4.48
C ALA A 115 -18.15 10.01 3.32
N ALA A 116 -19.47 10.07 3.55
CA ALA A 116 -20.45 10.49 2.54
C ALA A 116 -20.21 11.93 2.07
N ARG A 117 -19.94 12.86 3.01
CA ARG A 117 -19.62 14.26 2.70
C ARG A 117 -18.34 14.39 1.86
N VAL A 118 -17.30 13.63 2.20
CA VAL A 118 -16.02 13.60 1.49
C VAL A 118 -16.18 12.98 0.11
N ALA A 119 -16.94 11.88 -0.01
CA ALA A 119 -17.22 11.21 -1.27
C ALA A 119 -17.89 12.14 -2.29
N GLY A 120 -18.85 12.96 -1.85
CA GLY A 120 -19.52 13.94 -2.72
C GLY A 120 -18.58 14.94 -3.39
N ARG A 121 -17.45 15.26 -2.75
CA ARG A 121 -16.38 16.07 -3.37
C ARG A 121 -15.48 15.25 -4.30
N HIS A 122 -15.09 14.05 -3.89
CA HIS A 122 -14.16 13.19 -4.64
C HIS A 122 -14.79 12.59 -5.90
N ALA A 123 -16.12 12.54 -5.98
CA ALA A 123 -16.85 12.13 -7.18
C ALA A 123 -16.92 13.22 -8.27
N GLN A 124 -16.53 14.47 -7.97
CA GLN A 124 -16.64 15.57 -8.93
C GLN A 124 -15.52 15.49 -9.97
N PRO A 125 -15.81 15.51 -11.29
CA PRO A 125 -14.79 15.45 -12.33
C PRO A 125 -13.73 16.57 -12.21
N ALA A 126 -14.15 17.78 -11.83
CA ALA A 126 -13.25 18.91 -11.62
C ALA A 126 -12.26 18.67 -10.46
N PHE A 127 -12.66 17.87 -9.46
CA PHE A 127 -11.76 17.47 -8.38
C PHE A 127 -10.79 16.38 -8.83
N ILE A 128 -11.27 15.37 -9.57
CA ILE A 128 -10.43 14.27 -10.11
C ILE A 128 -9.39 14.80 -11.11
N ALA A 129 -9.76 15.78 -11.93
CA ALA A 129 -8.89 16.36 -12.95
C ALA A 129 -7.85 17.35 -12.38
N ARG A 130 -7.90 17.68 -11.08
CA ARG A 130 -6.84 18.46 -10.44
C ARG A 130 -5.60 17.59 -10.29
N ARG A 131 -4.57 17.91 -11.07
CA ARG A 131 -3.20 17.46 -10.85
C ARG A 131 -2.51 18.36 -9.84
#